data_AF-A0A6F8T588-F1
#
_entry.id   AF-A0A6F8T588-F1
#
_cell.length_a   1.000
_cell.length_b   1.000
_cell.length_c   1.000
_cell.angle_alpha   90.00
_cell.angle_beta   90.00
_cell.angle_gamma   90.00
#
_symmetry.space_group_name_H-M   'P 1'
#
loop_
_entity.id
_entity.type
_entity.pdbx_description
1 polymer ?
#
loop_
_entity_poly.entity_id
_entity_poly.type
_entity_poly.pdbx_seq_one_letter_code
_entity_poly.pdbx_strand_id
1 'polypeptide(L)'
;MKSLKIKLPFGLNENNVIVHITSVESGKNCNCICPSCHSPLIAAKGTKNQHHFKHATTIECEGGLESAIHMAAKQIIKERKQIKLPEYTITKEVTDSKGKMHPERKIIVEKGRIISFDMVEEEQALNEIRADILAITRNHKLIIEIFYRHNDMGPHVWNKIKEK
;
A
#
# COMPACT_ATOMS: atom_id res chain seq x y z
N MET A 1 -10.75 23.30 3.79
CA MET A 1 -9.91 22.62 4.80
C MET A 1 -8.54 22.39 4.20
N LYS A 2 -7.44 22.77 4.88
CA LYS A 2 -6.08 22.47 4.36
C LYS A 2 -5.91 20.95 4.31
N SER A 3 -5.64 20.42 3.11
CA SER A 3 -5.31 19.01 2.94
C SER A 3 -4.08 18.67 3.80
N LEU A 4 -4.22 17.69 4.70
CA LEU A 4 -3.10 17.13 5.45
C LEU A 4 -2.18 16.42 4.45
N LYS A 5 -1.09 17.10 4.04
CA LYS A 5 -0.07 16.50 3.19
C LYS A 5 0.73 15.51 4.02
N ILE A 6 0.43 14.22 3.87
CA ILE A 6 1.21 13.11 4.44
C ILE A 6 2.66 13.30 4.00
N LYS A 7 3.59 13.22 4.96
CA LYS A 7 5.03 13.37 4.71
C LYS A 7 5.67 12.00 4.46
N LEU A 8 6.77 11.98 3.72
CA LEU A 8 7.50 10.76 3.34
C LEU A 8 8.03 10.01 4.57
N PRO A 9 7.47 8.83 4.93
CA PRO A 9 7.84 8.13 6.15
C PRO A 9 8.92 7.06 5.96
N PHE A 10 9.17 6.64 4.72
CA PHE A 10 10.14 5.60 4.39
C PHE A 10 11.17 6.09 3.36
N GLY A 11 12.36 5.49 3.42
CA GLY A 11 13.43 5.65 2.45
C GLY A 11 14.18 4.33 2.29
N LEU A 12 15.01 4.20 1.26
CA LEU A 12 15.89 3.05 1.09
C LEU A 12 17.20 3.31 1.82
N ASN A 13 17.68 2.34 2.59
CA ASN A 13 19.03 2.40 3.16
C ASN A 13 20.10 1.98 2.13
N GLU A 14 21.36 1.98 2.55
CA GLU A 14 22.52 1.55 1.75
C GLU A 14 22.44 0.12 1.18
N ASN A 15 21.61 -0.75 1.77
CA ASN A 15 21.38 -2.12 1.30
C ASN A 15 20.13 -2.25 0.41
N ASN A 16 19.55 -1.13 -0.04
CA ASN A 16 18.28 -1.07 -0.79
C ASN A 16 17.08 -1.69 -0.04
N VAL A 17 17.12 -1.70 1.29
CA VAL A 17 16.00 -2.13 2.14
C VAL A 17 15.17 -0.92 2.53
N ILE A 18 13.84 -1.04 2.45
CA ILE A 18 12.95 0.04 2.88
C ILE A 18 12.99 0.15 4.41
N VAL A 19 13.24 1.35 4.92
CA VAL A 19 13.35 1.62 6.36
C VAL A 19 12.43 2.77 6.75
N HIS A 20 11.87 2.68 7.95
CA HIS A 20 11.02 3.72 8.50
C HIS A 20 11.87 4.84 9.11
N ILE A 21 11.41 6.09 9.04
CA ILE A 21 12.12 7.24 9.58
C ILE A 21 12.51 7.08 11.06
N THR A 22 11.75 6.31 11.86
CA THR A 22 12.08 6.10 13.27
C THR A 22 13.33 5.24 13.48
N SER A 23 13.68 4.34 12.56
CA SER A 23 14.78 3.38 12.70
C SER A 23 16.14 3.89 12.22
N VAL A 24 16.21 5.09 11.65
CA VAL A 24 17.45 5.66 11.10
C VAL A 24 18.03 6.76 11.99
N GLU A 25 19.27 7.19 11.77
CA GLU A 25 19.79 8.39 12.42
C GLU A 25 19.09 9.67 11.96
N SER A 26 19.18 10.75 12.74
CA SER A 26 18.64 12.06 12.32
C SER A 26 19.58 12.74 11.33
N GLY A 27 19.02 13.59 10.46
CA GLY A 27 19.79 14.38 9.50
C GLY A 27 20.32 13.57 8.32
N LYS A 28 21.48 14.01 7.81
CA LYS A 28 22.13 13.42 6.62
C LYS A 28 22.79 12.06 6.89
N ASN A 29 23.08 11.75 8.16
CA ASN A 29 23.70 10.50 8.56
C ASN A 29 22.78 9.28 8.41
N CYS A 30 21.50 9.48 8.05
CA CYS A 30 20.61 8.36 7.75
C CYS A 30 21.04 7.55 6.51
N ASN A 31 21.89 8.12 5.64
CA ASN A 31 22.35 7.50 4.38
C ASN A 31 21.21 6.92 3.54
N CYS A 32 20.01 7.51 3.64
CA CYS A 32 18.83 7.03 2.94
C CYS A 32 18.67 7.74 1.59
N ILE A 33 18.08 7.05 0.62
CA ILE A 33 17.70 7.59 -0.68
C ILE A 33 16.20 7.45 -0.93
N CYS A 34 15.67 8.30 -1.81
CA CYS A 34 14.27 8.23 -2.23
C CYS A 34 14.00 6.99 -3.09
N PRO A 35 12.98 6.18 -2.80
CA PRO A 35 12.65 5.00 -3.61
C PRO A 35 12.16 5.32 -5.03
N SER A 36 11.74 6.57 -5.29
CA SER A 36 11.28 6.99 -6.61
C SER A 36 12.41 7.61 -7.45
N CYS A 37 13.01 8.70 -6.97
CA CYS A 37 14.02 9.44 -7.73
C CYS A 37 15.48 9.11 -7.36
N HIS A 38 15.71 8.23 -6.38
CA HIS A 38 17.04 7.83 -5.90
C HIS A 38 17.92 8.98 -5.36
N SER A 39 17.38 10.17 -5.19
CA SER A 39 18.11 11.29 -4.59
C SER A 39 18.29 11.12 -3.08
N PRO A 40 19.39 11.62 -2.50
CA PRO A 40 19.64 11.53 -1.06
C PRO A 40 18.53 12.20 -0.23
N LEU A 41 18.23 11.59 0.92
CA LEU A 41 17.25 12.07 1.88
C LEU A 41 17.92 12.62 3.15
N ILE A 42 17.18 13.47 3.85
CA ILE A 42 17.50 13.98 5.18
C ILE A 42 16.40 13.52 6.13
N ALA A 43 16.78 12.81 7.19
CA ALA A 43 15.86 12.38 8.24
C ALA A 43 15.49 13.56 9.15
N ALA A 44 14.35 14.21 8.91
CA ALA A 44 13.86 15.32 9.72
C ALA A 44 13.10 14.79 10.94
N LYS A 45 13.81 14.67 12.07
CA LYS A 45 13.25 14.30 13.37
C LYS A 45 13.15 15.50 14.30
N GLY A 46 12.09 15.57 15.11
CA GLY A 46 11.88 16.69 16.02
C GLY A 46 10.56 16.60 16.76
N THR A 47 10.39 17.44 17.78
CA THR A 47 9.24 17.39 18.69
C THR A 47 8.00 18.13 18.19
N LYS A 48 8.16 19.04 17.22
CA LYS A 48 7.08 19.89 16.70
C LYS A 48 6.37 19.32 15.48
N ASN A 49 7.11 18.62 14.61
CA ASN A 49 6.61 18.09 13.34
C ASN A 49 6.74 16.57 13.34
N GLN A 50 5.82 15.88 12.67
CA GLN A 50 5.94 14.45 12.42
C GLN A 50 7.30 14.13 11.79
N HIS A 51 7.96 13.08 12.28
CA HIS A 51 9.19 12.59 11.69
C HIS A 51 8.97 12.22 10.23
N HIS A 52 9.82 12.72 9.34
CA HIS A 52 9.75 12.40 7.91
C HIS A 52 11.11 12.55 7.23
N PHE A 53 11.22 11.95 6.05
CA PHE A 53 12.31 12.24 5.14
C PHE A 53 12.00 13.48 4.30
N LYS A 54 13.05 14.25 4.00
CA LYS A 54 13.04 15.35 3.02
C LYS A 54 14.10 15.06 1.96
N HIS A 55 13.90 15.52 0.75
CA HIS A 55 14.97 15.51 -0.24
C HIS A 55 16.10 16.43 0.23
N ALA A 56 17.35 15.99 0.08
CA ALA A 56 18.52 16.83 0.36
C ALA A 56 18.66 17.95 -0.68
N THR A 57 18.10 17.73 -1.87
CA THR A 57 17.93 18.70 -2.95
C THR A 57 16.69 19.56 -2.74
N THR A 58 16.63 20.72 -3.39
CA THR A 58 15.42 21.59 -3.40
C THR A 58 14.24 20.99 -4.18
N ILE A 59 14.49 19.96 -4.97
CA ILE A 59 13.49 19.28 -5.80
C ILE A 59 12.86 18.15 -4.99
N GLU A 60 11.57 18.29 -4.70
CA GLU A 60 10.72 17.20 -4.22
C GLU A 60 10.22 16.40 -5.44
N CYS A 61 10.22 15.07 -5.36
CA CYS A 61 9.61 14.23 -6.39
C CYS A 61 8.14 13.92 -6.06
N GLU A 62 7.31 13.84 -7.08
CA GLU A 62 5.87 13.56 -6.94
C GLU A 62 5.61 12.12 -6.51
N GLY A 63 6.33 11.15 -7.09
CA GLY A 63 6.16 9.71 -6.84
C GLY A 63 6.81 9.17 -5.57
N GLY A 64 7.50 10.00 -4.79
CA GLY A 64 8.30 9.54 -3.63
C GLY A 64 7.46 8.84 -2.56
N LEU A 65 6.29 9.41 -2.23
CA LEU A 65 5.42 8.86 -1.18
C LEU A 65 4.73 7.56 -1.61
N GLU A 66 4.19 7.52 -2.83
CA GLU A 66 3.56 6.33 -3.39
C GLU A 66 4.55 5.17 -3.46
N SER A 67 5.72 5.39 -4.06
CA SER A 67 6.77 4.38 -4.19
C SER A 67 7.20 3.85 -2.82
N ALA A 68 7.39 4.75 -1.86
CA ALA A 68 7.74 4.39 -0.49
C ALA A 68 6.68 3.50 0.20
N ILE A 69 5.39 3.81 0.01
CA ILE A 69 4.30 3.03 0.61
C ILE A 69 4.17 1.65 -0.05
N HIS A 70 4.23 1.57 -1.38
CA HIS A 70 4.18 0.29 -2.10
C HIS A 70 5.34 -0.61 -1.68
N MET A 71 6.58 -0.10 -1.69
CA MET A 71 7.75 -0.88 -1.30
C MET A 71 7.68 -1.32 0.17
N ALA A 72 7.26 -0.43 1.08
CA ALA A 72 7.10 -0.78 2.49
C ALA A 72 6.05 -1.87 2.71
N ALA A 73 4.90 -1.77 2.06
CA ALA A 73 3.85 -2.78 2.17
C ALA A 73 4.29 -4.13 1.58
N LYS A 74 4.94 -4.14 0.41
CA LYS A 74 5.51 -5.34 -0.22
C LYS A 74 6.50 -6.04 0.69
N GLN A 75 7.48 -5.29 1.20
CA GLN A 75 8.50 -5.84 2.09
C GLN A 75 7.86 -6.43 3.36
N ILE A 76 6.95 -5.72 4.02
CA ILE A 76 6.28 -6.22 5.24
C ILE A 76 5.50 -7.50 4.98
N ILE A 77 4.74 -7.57 3.88
CA ILE A 77 3.94 -8.76 3.54
C ILE A 77 4.86 -9.93 3.20
N LYS A 78 5.95 -9.70 2.47
CA LYS A 78 6.94 -10.74 2.13
C LYS A 78 7.67 -11.27 3.36
N GLU A 79 8.12 -10.40 4.25
CA GLU A 79 8.81 -10.77 5.49
C GLU A 79 7.89 -11.53 6.44
N ARG A 80 6.67 -11.02 6.66
CA ARG A 80 5.73 -11.63 7.62
C ARG A 80 5.01 -12.84 7.05
N LYS A 81 4.90 -12.95 5.73
CA LYS A 81 4.08 -13.93 5.00
C LYS A 81 2.65 -14.02 5.53
N GLN A 82 2.09 -12.89 5.96
CA GLN A 82 0.77 -12.83 6.56
C GLN A 82 0.08 -11.50 6.27
N ILE A 83 -1.25 -11.55 6.14
CA ILE A 83 -2.11 -10.36 6.12
C ILE A 83 -3.28 -10.55 7.07
N LYS A 84 -3.76 -9.44 7.64
CA LYS A 84 -5.02 -9.40 8.40
C LYS A 84 -6.10 -8.79 7.52
N LEU A 85 -7.10 -9.58 7.16
CA LEU A 85 -8.30 -9.09 6.50
C LEU A 85 -9.31 -8.60 7.55
N PRO A 86 -9.95 -7.44 7.35
CA PRO A 86 -11.08 -7.03 8.18
C PRO A 86 -12.29 -7.93 7.90
N GLU A 87 -13.29 -7.87 8.78
CA GLU A 87 -14.60 -8.43 8.45
C GLU A 87 -15.12 -7.78 7.16
N TYR A 88 -15.61 -8.60 6.23
CA TYR A 88 -16.13 -8.11 4.96
C TYR A 88 -17.45 -8.81 4.65
N THR A 89 -18.49 -8.02 4.46
CA THR A 89 -19.82 -8.48 4.13
C THR A 89 -20.31 -7.77 2.87
N ILE A 90 -20.86 -8.55 1.94
CA ILE A 90 -21.54 -8.05 0.75
C ILE A 90 -23.04 -8.05 1.02
N THR A 91 -23.71 -6.94 0.72
CA THR A 91 -25.17 -6.82 0.70
C THR A 91 -25.61 -6.55 -0.72
N LYS A 92 -26.56 -7.34 -1.22
CA LYS A 92 -27.19 -7.18 -2.52
C LYS A 92 -28.65 -6.80 -2.30
N GLU A 93 -29.10 -5.73 -2.93
CA GLU A 93 -30.50 -5.30 -2.88
C GLU A 93 -31.16 -5.62 -4.21
N VAL A 94 -32.24 -6.39 -4.18
CA VAL A 94 -33.03 -6.72 -5.37
C VAL A 94 -34.45 -6.22 -5.18
N THR A 95 -34.96 -5.45 -6.13
CA THR A 95 -36.34 -4.96 -6.11
C THR A 95 -37.22 -5.88 -6.95
N ASP A 96 -38.37 -6.29 -6.41
CA ASP A 96 -39.33 -7.09 -7.16
C ASP A 96 -40.23 -6.24 -8.09
N SER A 97 -41.07 -6.90 -8.88
CA SER A 97 -42.00 -6.24 -9.81
C SER A 97 -43.07 -5.36 -9.13
N LYS A 98 -43.21 -5.43 -7.80
CA LYS A 98 -44.11 -4.62 -6.98
C LYS A 98 -43.38 -3.47 -6.28
N GLY A 99 -42.09 -3.26 -6.56
CA GLY A 99 -41.29 -2.20 -5.96
C GLY A 99 -40.81 -2.52 -4.54
N LYS A 100 -40.97 -3.76 -4.04
CA LYS A 100 -40.46 -4.14 -2.72
C LYS A 100 -38.98 -4.54 -2.82
N MET A 101 -38.16 -3.94 -1.97
CA MET A 101 -36.73 -4.27 -1.84
C MET A 101 -36.51 -5.52 -1.00
N HIS A 102 -35.63 -6.40 -1.48
CA HIS A 102 -35.18 -7.62 -0.83
C HIS A 102 -33.65 -7.58 -0.67
N PRO A 103 -33.13 -7.29 0.54
CA PRO A 103 -31.70 -7.35 0.79
C PRO A 103 -31.25 -8.80 1.09
N GLU A 104 -30.22 -9.25 0.38
CA GLU A 104 -29.48 -10.49 0.66
C GLU A 104 -28.08 -10.13 1.17
N ARG A 105 -27.69 -10.68 2.32
CA ARG A 105 -26.40 -10.41 2.96
C ARG A 105 -25.54 -11.68 2.98
N LYS A 106 -24.32 -11.60 2.48
CA LYS A 106 -23.31 -12.67 2.53
C LYS A 106 -22.03 -12.17 3.20
N ILE A 107 -21.63 -12.85 4.27
CA ILE A 107 -20.34 -12.61 4.94
C ILE A 107 -19.25 -13.32 4.14
N ILE A 108 -18.22 -12.58 3.71
CA ILE A 108 -17.06 -13.09 2.95
C ILE A 108 -15.88 -13.36 3.88
N VAL A 109 -15.64 -12.46 4.83
CA VAL A 109 -14.64 -12.63 5.89
C VAL A 109 -15.35 -12.42 7.22
N GLU A 110 -15.45 -13.45 8.03
CA GLU A 110 -16.11 -13.40 9.34
C GLU A 110 -15.14 -12.91 10.43
N LYS A 111 -15.54 -11.94 11.26
CA LYS A 111 -14.81 -11.41 12.44
C LYS A 111 -13.39 -10.90 12.18
N GLY A 112 -13.02 -10.73 10.92
CA GLY A 112 -11.64 -10.49 10.49
C GLY A 112 -10.77 -11.73 10.69
N ARG A 113 -9.82 -11.94 9.77
CA ARG A 113 -9.01 -13.16 9.75
C ARG A 113 -7.57 -12.87 9.36
N ILE A 114 -6.63 -13.53 10.02
CA ILE A 114 -5.24 -13.58 9.57
C ILE A 114 -5.10 -14.73 8.57
N ILE A 115 -4.53 -14.42 7.41
CA ILE A 115 -4.15 -15.38 6.39
C ILE A 115 -2.62 -15.48 6.41
N SER A 116 -2.11 -16.70 6.45
CA SER A 116 -0.68 -17.00 6.34
C SER A 116 -0.37 -17.65 5.01
N PHE A 117 0.79 -17.31 4.45
CA PHE A 117 1.25 -17.75 3.14
C PHE A 117 2.49 -18.64 3.28
N ASP A 118 2.54 -19.66 2.44
CA ASP A 118 3.72 -20.53 2.31
C ASP A 118 4.80 -19.79 1.49
N MET A 119 4.36 -19.08 0.45
CA MET A 119 5.20 -18.34 -0.49
C MET A 119 4.63 -16.95 -0.77
N VAL A 120 5.52 -15.97 -0.90
CA VAL A 120 5.19 -14.59 -1.29
C VAL A 120 6.26 -14.11 -2.27
N GLU A 121 5.83 -13.68 -3.44
CA GLU A 121 6.68 -13.11 -4.48
C GLU A 121 6.16 -11.71 -4.87
N GLU A 122 7.07 -10.79 -5.14
CA GLU A 122 6.75 -9.42 -5.57
C GLU A 122 6.83 -9.33 -7.09
N GLU A 123 6.06 -8.41 -7.67
CA GLU A 123 6.21 -7.96 -9.06
C GLU A 123 6.08 -9.07 -10.13
N GLN A 124 5.27 -10.10 -9.86
CA GLN A 124 5.15 -11.26 -10.75
C GLN A 124 4.27 -10.95 -11.96
N ALA A 125 4.77 -11.29 -13.15
CA ALA A 125 4.00 -11.23 -14.39
C ALA A 125 3.05 -12.44 -14.48
N LEU A 126 1.75 -12.18 -14.46
CA LEU A 126 0.66 -13.14 -14.58
C LEU A 126 -0.16 -12.78 -15.82
N ASN A 127 0.14 -13.43 -16.94
CA ASN A 127 -0.43 -13.12 -18.26
C ASN A 127 -0.25 -11.63 -18.60
N GLU A 128 -1.34 -10.86 -18.67
CA GLU A 128 -1.33 -9.43 -19.01
C GLU A 128 -1.22 -8.50 -17.78
N ILE A 129 -1.12 -9.06 -16.57
CA ILE A 129 -1.10 -8.28 -15.32
C ILE A 129 0.22 -8.52 -14.60
N ARG A 130 0.84 -7.44 -14.14
CA ARG A 130 1.96 -7.51 -13.19
C ARG A 130 1.40 -7.30 -11.79
N ALA A 131 1.41 -8.36 -11.00
CA ALA A 131 0.90 -8.33 -9.64
C ALA A 131 1.92 -7.65 -8.72
N ASP A 132 1.46 -6.74 -7.86
CA ASP A 132 2.30 -6.17 -6.81
C ASP A 132 2.86 -7.29 -5.91
N ILE A 133 1.99 -8.21 -5.51
CA ILE A 133 2.33 -9.41 -4.73
C ILE A 133 1.51 -10.61 -5.23
N LEU A 134 2.20 -11.71 -5.47
CA LEU A 134 1.62 -13.04 -5.61
C LEU A 134 1.91 -13.85 -4.35
N ALA A 135 0.86 -14.21 -3.62
CA ALA A 135 0.95 -15.02 -2.41
C ALA A 135 0.31 -16.39 -2.62
N ILE A 136 0.91 -17.44 -2.07
CA ILE A 136 0.39 -18.80 -2.12
C ILE A 136 0.13 -19.29 -0.70
N THR A 137 -1.08 -19.82 -0.48
CA THR A 137 -1.43 -20.52 0.76
C THR A 137 -2.10 -21.83 0.42
N ARG A 138 -1.51 -22.94 0.86
CA ARG A 138 -1.87 -24.30 0.46
C ARG A 138 -1.81 -24.41 -1.08
N ASN A 139 -2.97 -24.54 -1.73
CA ASN A 139 -3.08 -24.63 -3.19
C ASN A 139 -3.80 -23.41 -3.81
N HIS A 140 -4.02 -22.34 -3.05
CA HIS A 140 -4.66 -21.13 -3.55
C HIS A 140 -3.62 -20.04 -3.83
N LYS A 141 -3.73 -19.44 -5.02
CA LYS A 141 -3.00 -18.23 -5.39
C LYS A 141 -3.84 -17.00 -5.08
N LEU A 142 -3.25 -16.04 -4.39
CA LEU A 142 -3.85 -14.74 -4.11
C LEU A 142 -2.99 -13.65 -4.77
N ILE A 143 -3.62 -12.85 -5.61
CA ILE A 143 -3.05 -11.60 -6.11
C ILE A 143 -3.41 -10.50 -5.11
N ILE A 144 -2.41 -9.78 -4.63
CA ILE A 144 -2.58 -8.67 -3.70
C ILE A 144 -2.04 -7.42 -4.38
N GLU A 145 -2.94 -6.50 -4.71
CA GLU A 145 -2.62 -5.18 -5.25
C GLU A 145 -2.63 -4.14 -4.13
N ILE A 146 -1.58 -3.34 -4.03
CA ILE A 146 -1.52 -2.22 -3.10
C ILE A 146 -2.02 -0.99 -3.85
N PHE A 147 -2.96 -0.27 -3.25
CA PHE A 147 -3.49 0.95 -3.87
C PHE A 147 -3.16 2.14 -3.00
N TYR A 148 -2.52 3.14 -3.62
CA TYR A 148 -2.31 4.44 -3.03
C TYR A 148 -3.17 5.50 -3.72
N ARG A 149 -3.86 6.33 -2.93
CA ARG A 149 -4.66 7.45 -3.43
C ARG A 149 -4.17 8.74 -2.78
N HIS A 150 -3.53 9.62 -3.54
CA HIS A 150 -3.51 11.05 -3.24
C HIS A 150 -4.83 11.65 -3.73
N ASN A 151 -5.40 12.63 -3.01
CA ASN A 151 -6.68 13.27 -3.35
C ASN A 151 -6.83 13.58 -4.85
N ASP A 152 -8.07 13.39 -5.35
CA ASP A 152 -8.57 13.67 -6.70
C ASP A 152 -8.08 12.76 -7.84
N MET A 153 -8.65 11.54 -7.91
CA MET A 153 -8.79 10.83 -9.19
C MET A 153 -10.26 10.52 -9.46
N GLY A 154 -10.72 10.97 -10.63
CA GLY A 154 -12.07 10.69 -11.14
C GLY A 154 -12.31 9.20 -11.45
N PRO A 155 -13.51 8.85 -11.95
CA PRO A 155 -14.04 7.47 -12.05
C PRO A 155 -13.17 6.43 -12.81
N HIS A 156 -12.15 6.85 -13.55
CA HIS A 156 -11.42 6.01 -14.50
C HIS A 156 -10.58 4.87 -13.86
N VAL A 157 -10.10 5.03 -12.63
CA VAL A 157 -9.36 3.94 -11.93
C VAL A 157 -10.29 2.77 -11.60
N TRP A 158 -11.57 3.05 -11.37
CA TRP A 158 -12.58 2.04 -11.06
C TRP A 158 -12.95 1.19 -12.28
N ASN A 159 -12.89 1.77 -13.48
CA ASN A 159 -13.20 1.05 -14.73
C ASN A 159 -12.16 -0.04 -15.02
N LYS A 160 -10.90 0.15 -14.62
CA LYS A 160 -9.85 -0.87 -14.77
C LYS A 160 -10.07 -2.13 -13.91
N ILE A 161 -10.94 -2.04 -12.90
CA ILE A 161 -11.34 -3.14 -12.02
C ILE A 161 -12.74 -3.65 -12.36
N LYS A 162 -13.64 -2.79 -12.86
CA LYS A 162 -15.02 -3.16 -13.21
C LYS A 162 -15.19 -3.82 -14.58
N GLU A 163 -14.25 -3.64 -15.50
CA GLU A 163 -14.22 -4.34 -16.80
C GLU A 163 -13.35 -5.61 -16.76
N LYS A 164 -12.93 -6.06 -15.56
CA LYS A 164 -12.16 -7.30 -15.33
C LYS A 164 -12.97 -8.35 -14.58
#